data_AF-A0A8J7CRV0-F1
#
_entry.id   AF-A0A8J7CRV0-F1
#
_cell.length_a   1.000
_cell.length_b   1.000
_cell.length_c   1.000
_cell.angle_alpha   90.00
_cell.angle_beta   90.00
_cell.angle_gamma   90.00
#
_symmetry.space_group_name_H-M   'P 1'
#
loop_
_entity.id
_entity.type
_entity.pdbx_description
1 polymer ?
#
loop_
_entity_poly.entity_id
_entity_poly.type
_entity_poly.pdbx_seq_one_letter_code
_entity_poly.pdbx_strand_id
1 'polypeptide(L)'
;MIRKYLLQVQPDYLDAFDYVLNSTTFYKCNMFVTRRDVFDAYCKWLFSFIIDATREALRTASLQNFSWMPRRLMSFLAERMFSVWLMNNRLRIKELPIMFIGGI
;
A
#
# COMPACT_ATOMS: atom_id res chain seq x y z
N MET A 1 11.44 -7.61 -1.30
CA MET A 1 11.63 -6.69 -2.45
C MET A 1 11.21 -5.26 -2.12
N ILE A 2 9.93 -4.98 -1.86
CA ILE A 2 9.46 -3.62 -1.52
C ILE A 2 10.07 -3.06 -0.22
N ARG A 3 10.30 -3.93 0.79
CA ARG A 3 10.99 -3.59 2.04
C ARG A 3 12.35 -2.89 1.82
N LYS A 4 13.11 -3.30 0.79
CA LYS A 4 14.42 -2.72 0.45
C LYS A 4 14.28 -1.26 0.01
N TYR A 5 13.32 -0.98 -0.88
CA TYR A 5 13.07 0.38 -1.39
C TYR A 5 12.49 1.28 -0.30
N LEU A 6 11.59 0.74 0.54
CA LEU A 6 11.09 1.47 1.70
C LEU A 6 12.23 1.85 2.65
N LEU A 7 13.12 0.92 3.00
CA LEU A 7 14.26 1.18 3.88
C LEU A 7 15.21 2.26 3.34
N GLN A 8 15.37 2.34 2.02
CA GLN A 8 16.25 3.32 1.38
C GLN A 8 15.72 4.75 1.44
N VAL A 9 14.40 4.94 1.39
CA VAL A 9 13.78 6.26 1.22
C VAL A 9 12.99 6.72 2.46
N GLN A 10 12.46 5.77 3.23
CA GLN A 10 11.55 5.99 4.36
C GLN A 10 11.86 4.98 5.50
N PRO A 11 13.09 4.97 6.06
CA PRO A 11 13.52 3.97 7.05
C PRO A 11 12.66 3.95 8.32
N ASP A 12 12.09 5.08 8.72
CA ASP A 12 11.25 5.21 9.91
C ASP A 12 9.94 4.41 9.84
N TYR A 13 9.57 3.90 8.66
CA TYR A 13 8.37 3.08 8.46
C TYR A 13 8.66 1.58 8.56
N LEU A 14 9.88 1.15 8.86
CA LEU A 14 10.27 -0.26 8.82
C LEU A 14 9.50 -1.10 9.85
N ASP A 15 9.36 -0.61 11.08
CA ASP A 15 8.65 -1.32 12.14
C ASP A 15 7.16 -1.47 11.80
N ALA A 16 6.54 -0.40 11.31
CA ALA A 16 5.14 -0.42 10.84
C ALA A 16 4.97 -1.37 9.64
N PHE A 17 5.95 -1.41 8.74
CA PHE A 17 5.96 -2.32 7.59
C PHE A 17 6.01 -3.78 8.06
N ASP A 18 6.99 -4.13 8.89
CA ASP A 18 7.15 -5.51 9.38
C ASP A 18 5.94 -5.94 10.22
N TYR A 19 5.35 -5.05 11.01
CA TYR A 19 4.10 -5.31 11.73
C TYR A 19 2.93 -5.62 10.79
N VAL A 20 2.65 -4.75 9.80
CA VAL A 20 1.53 -4.92 8.88
C VAL A 20 1.68 -6.18 8.03
N LEU A 21 2.89 -6.53 7.61
CA LEU A 21 3.12 -7.74 6.81
C LEU A 21 2.97 -9.03 7.62
N ASN A 22 3.22 -8.99 8.93
CA ASN A 22 2.98 -10.13 9.83
C ASN A 22 1.56 -10.15 10.42
N SER A 23 0.76 -9.11 10.18
CA SER A 23 -0.64 -9.02 10.65
C SER A 23 -1.61 -9.67 9.66
N THR A 24 -2.72 -10.17 10.18
CA THR A 24 -3.88 -10.62 9.39
C THR A 24 -4.86 -9.50 9.05
N THR A 25 -4.69 -8.32 9.66
CA THR A 25 -5.60 -7.17 9.53
C THR A 25 -4.93 -6.03 8.78
N PHE A 26 -5.62 -5.52 7.76
CA PHE A 26 -5.18 -4.37 6.96
C PHE A 26 -6.39 -3.67 6.33
N TYR A 27 -6.23 -2.38 6.01
CA TYR A 27 -7.23 -1.58 5.30
C TYR A 27 -7.25 -1.95 3.82
N LYS A 28 -8.38 -2.47 3.36
CA LYS A 28 -8.58 -2.99 2.01
C LYS A 28 -9.14 -1.93 1.06
N CYS A 29 -9.11 -2.23 -0.24
CA CYS A 29 -9.86 -1.54 -1.29
C CYS A 29 -9.43 -0.11 -1.63
N ASN A 30 -8.41 0.46 -0.98
CA ASN A 30 -8.00 1.87 -1.16
C ASN A 30 -9.18 2.87 -1.02
N MET A 31 -10.21 2.53 -0.22
CA MET A 31 -11.37 3.39 0.00
C MET A 31 -11.20 4.17 1.29
N PHE A 32 -11.09 5.49 1.20
CA PHE A 32 -11.00 6.36 2.37
C PHE A 32 -11.45 7.78 2.02
N VAL A 33 -11.84 8.53 3.05
CA VAL A 33 -12.12 9.98 2.97
C VAL A 33 -11.22 10.67 4.00
N THR A 34 -10.51 11.70 3.57
CA THR A 34 -9.57 12.41 4.42
C THR A 34 -9.44 13.87 4.01
N ARG A 35 -8.75 14.68 4.82
CA ARG A 35 -8.35 16.03 4.45
C ARG A 35 -7.29 15.98 3.34
N ARG A 36 -7.23 17.05 2.53
CA ARG A 36 -6.30 17.14 1.41
C ARG A 36 -4.83 17.02 1.84
N ASP A 37 -4.44 17.68 2.93
CA ASP A 37 -3.07 17.65 3.45
C ASP A 37 -2.61 16.22 3.79
N VAL A 38 -3.51 15.45 4.40
CA VAL A 38 -3.28 14.03 4.74
C VAL A 38 -3.13 13.18 3.48
N PHE A 39 -4.00 13.38 2.49
CA PHE A 39 -3.91 12.66 1.21
C PHE A 39 -2.61 12.99 0.46
N ASP A 40 -2.22 14.27 0.40
CA ASP A 40 -1.00 14.70 -0.27
C ASP A 40 0.24 14.14 0.43
N ALA A 41 0.26 14.09 1.76
CA ALA A 41 1.33 13.48 2.54
C ALA A 41 1.45 11.97 2.25
N TYR A 42 0.31 11.27 2.21
CA TYR A 42 0.28 9.85 1.84
C TYR A 42 0.79 9.62 0.42
N CYS A 43 0.33 10.39 -0.57
CA CYS A 43 0.79 10.27 -1.96
C CYS A 43 2.29 10.55 -2.10
N LYS A 44 2.80 11.61 -1.46
CA LYS A 44 4.24 11.92 -1.46
C LYS A 44 5.06 10.77 -0.88
N TRP A 45 4.60 10.18 0.22
CA TRP A 45 5.27 9.03 0.83
C TRP A 45 5.18 7.79 -0.05
N LEU A 46 4.00 7.42 -0.55
CA LEU A 46 3.80 6.21 -1.33
C LEU A 46 4.60 6.25 -2.65
N PHE A 47 4.50 7.36 -3.37
CA PHE A 47 5.17 7.51 -4.67
C PHE A 47 6.68 7.70 -4.57
N SER A 48 7.24 7.93 -3.37
CA SER A 48 8.70 8.01 -3.21
C SER A 48 9.40 6.66 -3.43
N PHE A 49 8.66 5.54 -3.44
CA PHE A 49 9.27 4.21 -3.60
C PHE A 49 8.42 3.17 -4.36
N ILE A 50 7.08 3.31 -4.40
CA ILE A 50 6.19 2.24 -4.92
C ILE A 50 6.43 1.92 -6.39
N ILE A 51 6.77 2.92 -7.22
CA ILE A 51 6.95 2.76 -8.66
C ILE A 51 8.16 1.89 -8.95
N ASP A 52 9.31 2.21 -8.35
CA ASP A 52 10.55 1.47 -8.57
C ASP A 52 10.49 0.08 -7.93
N ALA A 53 9.87 -0.02 -6.76
CA ALA A 53 9.60 -1.31 -6.13
C ALA A 53 8.73 -2.22 -7.00
N THR A 54 7.69 -1.66 -7.65
CA THR A 54 6.82 -2.41 -8.56
C THR A 54 7.56 -2.82 -9.83
N ARG A 55 8.32 -1.91 -10.45
CA ARG A 55 9.11 -2.22 -11.66
C ARG A 55 10.06 -3.40 -11.45
N GLU A 56 10.77 -3.40 -10.32
CA GLU A 56 11.70 -4.49 -9.99
C GLU A 56 10.94 -5.79 -9.68
N ALA A 57 9.79 -5.73 -9.01
CA ALA A 57 8.93 -6.89 -8.78
C ALA A 57 8.43 -7.51 -10.10
N LEU A 58 8.08 -6.69 -11.10
CA LEU A 58 7.67 -7.16 -12.43
C LEU A 58 8.81 -7.82 -13.21
N ARG A 59 10.06 -7.37 -13.00
CA ARG A 59 11.24 -7.92 -13.67
C ARG A 59 11.64 -9.29 -13.13
N THR A 60 11.50 -9.49 -11.82
CA THR A 60 12.02 -10.65 -11.07
C THR A 60 11.00 -11.78 -10.96
N ALA A 61 9.74 -11.45 -10.73
CA ALA A 61 8.68 -12.42 -10.88
C ALA A 61 8.55 -12.67 -12.39
N SER A 62 8.74 -13.92 -12.83
CA SER A 62 8.62 -14.34 -14.24
C SER A 62 7.16 -14.24 -14.72
N LEU A 63 6.52 -13.10 -14.48
CA LEU A 63 5.12 -12.74 -14.73
C LEU A 63 4.89 -12.37 -16.20
N GLN A 64 5.92 -12.50 -17.06
CA GLN A 64 5.80 -12.30 -18.50
C GLN A 64 4.66 -13.15 -19.10
N ASN A 65 4.33 -14.28 -18.47
CA ASN A 65 3.26 -15.19 -18.91
C ASN A 65 1.85 -14.84 -18.37
N PHE A 66 1.71 -13.85 -17.48
CA PHE A 66 0.40 -13.43 -16.95
C PHE A 66 0.04 -12.05 -17.52
N SER A 67 -0.86 -11.99 -18.50
CA SER A 67 -1.16 -10.73 -19.19
C SER A 67 -1.80 -9.65 -18.30
N TRP A 68 -2.44 -10.02 -17.18
CA TRP A 68 -3.21 -9.11 -16.32
C TRP A 68 -2.56 -8.78 -14.96
N MET A 69 -1.77 -9.70 -14.40
CA MET A 69 -1.11 -9.54 -13.10
C MET A 69 -0.20 -8.30 -13.04
N PRO A 70 0.58 -7.96 -14.08
CA PRO A 70 1.43 -6.77 -14.07
C PRO A 70 0.68 -5.47 -13.86
N ARG A 71 -0.57 -5.38 -14.35
CA ARG A 71 -1.35 -4.13 -14.34
C ARG A 71 -1.91 -3.75 -12.97
N ARG A 72 -2.21 -4.74 -12.11
CA ARG A 72 -2.78 -4.50 -10.78
C ARG A 72 -1.79 -4.67 -9.63
N LEU A 73 -0.58 -5.17 -9.90
CA LEU A 73 0.44 -5.37 -8.87
C LEU A 73 0.68 -4.11 -8.04
N MET A 74 0.81 -2.95 -8.68
CA MET A 74 1.01 -1.68 -7.98
C MET A 74 -0.15 -1.38 -7.02
N SER A 75 -1.40 -1.55 -7.47
CA SER A 75 -2.59 -1.30 -6.63
C SER A 75 -2.65 -2.26 -5.44
N PHE A 76 -2.33 -3.54 -5.64
CA PHE A 76 -2.26 -4.52 -4.55
C PHE A 76 -1.18 -4.17 -3.51
N LEU A 77 -0.02 -3.70 -3.97
CA LEU A 77 1.03 -3.23 -3.08
C LEU A 77 0.61 -1.94 -2.35
N ALA A 78 -0.04 -1.02 -3.06
CA ALA A 78 -0.53 0.24 -2.49
C ALA A 78 -1.54 0.01 -1.35
N GLU A 79 -2.45 -0.98 -1.46
CA GLU A 79 -3.38 -1.32 -0.38
C GLU A 79 -2.65 -1.70 0.93
N ARG A 80 -1.59 -2.50 0.82
CA ARG A 80 -0.79 -2.85 2.00
C ARG A 80 0.01 -1.66 2.51
N MET A 81 0.58 -0.86 1.62
CA MET A 81 1.36 0.31 2.01
C MET A 81 0.48 1.40 2.64
N PHE A 82 -0.80 1.49 2.29
CA PHE A 82 -1.75 2.36 2.98
C PHE A 82 -1.86 2.01 4.46
N SER A 83 -1.95 0.72 4.79
CA SER A 83 -2.02 0.26 6.18
C SER A 83 -0.72 0.57 6.93
N VAL A 84 0.44 0.38 6.30
CA VAL A 84 1.75 0.77 6.87
C VAL A 84 1.78 2.26 7.20
N TRP A 85 1.32 3.08 6.26
CA TRP A 85 1.30 4.52 6.43
C TRP A 85 0.40 4.96 7.58
N LEU A 86 -0.81 4.41 7.66
CA LEU A 86 -1.76 4.71 8.74
C LEU A 86 -1.23 4.32 10.12
N MET A 87 -0.62 3.13 10.23
CA MET A 87 -0.04 2.64 11.48
C MET A 87 1.07 3.54 12.00
N ASN A 88 1.92 4.07 11.10
CA ASN A 88 3.04 4.92 11.50
C ASN A 88 2.61 6.35 11.85
N ASN A 89 1.62 6.91 11.13
CA ASN A 89 1.25 8.33 11.28
C ASN A 89 0.24 8.63 12.40
N ARG A 90 -0.16 7.62 13.20
CA ARG A 90 -1.04 7.76 14.39
C ARG A 90 -2.20 8.73 14.22
N LEU A 91 -2.92 8.61 13.11
CA LEU A 91 -4.03 9.49 12.77
C LEU A 91 -5.29 9.10 13.56
N ARG A 92 -6.22 10.04 13.69
CA ARG A 92 -7.56 9.75 14.18
C ARG A 92 -8.39 9.11 13.06
N ILE A 93 -8.55 7.79 13.14
CA ILE A 93 -9.24 6.99 12.13
C ILE A 93 -10.65 6.64 12.62
N LYS A 94 -11.64 6.73 11.72
CA LYS A 94 -12.99 6.21 11.93
C LYS A 94 -13.29 5.19 10.84
N GLU A 95 -13.45 3.93 11.25
CA GLU A 95 -13.84 2.85 10.36
C GLU A 95 -15.35 2.87 10.09
N LEU A 96 -15.75 2.60 8.86
CA LEU A 96 -17.15 2.54 8.43
C LEU A 96 -17.38 1.23 7.67
N PRO A 97 -18.59 0.64 7.77
CA PRO A 97 -18.90 -0.60 7.07
C PRO A 97 -18.86 -0.39 5.56
N ILE A 98 -18.30 -1.36 4.85
CA ILE A 98 -18.34 -1.41 3.38
C ILE A 98 -19.65 -2.06 2.97
N MET A 99 -20.43 -1.35 2.15
CA MET A 99 -21.70 -1.84 1.60
C MET A 99 -21.48 -2.34 0.17
N PHE A 100 -21.82 -3.59 -0.10
CA PHE A 100 -21.87 -4.13 -1.45
C PHE A 100 -23.28 -3.92 -2.01
N ILE A 101 -23.40 -3.21 -3.13
CA ILE A 101 -24.67 -2.96 -3.79
C ILE A 101 -24.81 -3.96 -4.94
N GLY A 102 -25.84 -4.82 -4.89
CA GLY A 102 -26.16 -5.77 -5.96
C GLY A 102 -25.67 -7.20 -5.75
N GLY A 103 -25.88 -7.77 -4.55
CA GLY A 103 -25.59 -9.18 -4.30
C GLY A 103 -26.37 -10.11 -5.23
N ILE A 104 -25.64 -10.96 -5.96
CA ILE A 104 -25.91 -12.39 -6.01
C ILE A 104 -24.87 -13.03 -5.10
#